data_AF-A0A963EXP8-F1
#
_entry.id   AF-A0A963EXP8-F1
#
_cell.length_a   1.000
_cell.length_b   1.000
_cell.length_c   1.000
_cell.angle_alpha   90.00
_cell.angle_beta   90.00
_cell.angle_gamma   90.00
#
_symmetry.space_group_name_H-M   'P 1'
#
loop_
_entity.id
_entity.type
_entity.pdbx_description
1 polymer ?
#
loop_
_entity_poly.entity_id
_entity_poly.type
_entity_poly.pdbx_seq_one_letter_code
_entity_poly.pdbx_strand_id
1 'polypeptide(L)'
;VGLEIIGLTSTALYLQSRSSSNSPEQREPCLLLPARHGSGKFATLITPGFPIYSRDELVLSDGNAAKVILLTRLMESSAAFSLFQFKAVGDKEYSSQEEESDSLTRWFREH
;
A
#
# COMPACT_ATOMS: atom_id res chain seq x y z
N VAL A 1 19.95 10.21 -18.28
CA VAL A 1 18.91 9.51 -17.48
C VAL A 1 19.43 9.45 -16.05
N GLY A 2 18.84 10.21 -15.13
CA GLY A 2 19.32 10.29 -13.74
C GLY A 2 18.66 9.21 -12.90
N LEU A 3 19.45 8.46 -12.14
CA LEU A 3 18.96 7.61 -11.05
C LEU A 3 18.46 8.53 -9.92
N GLU A 4 17.16 8.79 -9.86
CA GLU A 4 16.57 9.38 -8.66
C GLU A 4 16.55 8.26 -7.60
N ILE A 5 17.42 8.38 -6.60
CA ILE A 5 17.48 7.43 -5.49
C ILE A 5 16.12 7.47 -4.81
N ILE A 6 15.36 6.39 -5.00
CA ILE A 6 14.16 6.08 -4.24
C ILE A 6 14.56 6.21 -2.77
N GLY A 7 13.98 7.18 -2.06
CA GLY A 7 14.51 7.65 -0.78
C GLY A 7 14.76 6.52 0.22
N LEU A 8 15.73 6.73 1.13
CA LEU A 8 16.19 5.82 2.21
C LEU A 8 15.10 5.24 3.13
N THR A 9 13.82 5.55 2.88
CA THR A 9 12.66 5.22 3.68
C THR A 9 11.58 4.47 2.89
N SER A 10 11.90 3.89 1.73
CA SER A 10 10.97 3.03 1.01
C SER A 10 10.69 1.73 1.76
N THR A 11 9.43 1.33 1.84
CA THR A 11 9.01 0.08 2.51
C THR A 11 8.56 -0.94 1.47
N ALA A 12 9.14 -2.15 1.52
CA ALA A 12 8.65 -3.27 0.74
C ALA A 12 7.38 -3.85 1.37
N LEU A 13 6.35 -4.03 0.56
CA LEU A 13 5.04 -4.53 0.99
C LEU A 13 4.51 -5.52 -0.05
N TYR A 14 3.43 -6.19 0.30
CA TYR A 14 2.63 -6.99 -0.62
C TYR A 14 1.33 -6.28 -0.95
N LEU A 15 0.91 -6.41 -2.19
CA LEU A 15 -0.30 -5.83 -2.74
C LEU A 15 -1.24 -6.94 -3.18
N GLN A 16 -2.51 -6.79 -2.83
CA GLN A 16 -3.57 -7.72 -3.23
C GLN A 16 -4.77 -6.94 -3.75
N SER A 17 -5.32 -7.35 -4.90
CA SER A 17 -6.54 -6.74 -5.44
C SER A 17 -7.77 -7.17 -4.64
N ARG A 18 -8.66 -6.22 -4.33
CA ARG A 18 -9.92 -6.51 -3.62
C ARG A 18 -11.04 -6.98 -4.55
N SER A 19 -10.99 -6.59 -5.82
CA SER A 19 -12.10 -6.76 -6.77
C SER A 19 -11.82 -7.78 -7.89
N SER A 20 -10.63 -8.38 -7.95
CA SER A 20 -10.35 -9.39 -8.98
C SER A 20 -11.09 -10.70 -8.66
N SER A 21 -12.26 -10.87 -9.28
CA SER A 21 -13.03 -12.11 -9.29
C SER A 21 -12.34 -13.26 -10.05
N ASN A 22 -11.19 -13.02 -10.68
CA ASN A 22 -10.53 -13.97 -11.59
C ASN A 22 -9.22 -14.55 -11.08
N SER A 23 -8.75 -14.19 -9.89
CA SER A 23 -7.54 -14.81 -9.32
C SER A 23 -7.57 -14.71 -7.79
N PRO A 24 -7.84 -15.81 -7.07
CA PRO A 24 -7.69 -15.79 -5.62
C PRO A 24 -6.22 -15.52 -5.28
N GLU A 25 -5.99 -14.55 -4.38
CA GLU A 25 -4.78 -14.48 -3.54
C GLU A 25 -3.41 -14.17 -4.17
N GLN A 26 -3.33 -13.63 -5.39
CA GLN A 26 -2.03 -13.21 -5.92
C GLN A 26 -1.52 -11.97 -5.16
N ARG A 27 -0.62 -12.20 -4.19
CA ARG A 27 0.12 -11.17 -3.46
C ARG A 27 1.33 -10.76 -4.29
N GLU A 28 1.31 -9.54 -4.81
CA GLU A 28 2.39 -9.00 -5.61
C GLU A 28 3.32 -8.13 -4.75
N PRO A 29 4.64 -8.27 -4.85
CA PRO A 29 5.55 -7.37 -4.15
C PRO A 29 5.40 -5.95 -4.72
N CYS A 30 5.42 -4.97 -3.84
CA CYS A 30 5.35 -3.55 -4.19
C CYS A 30 6.26 -2.73 -3.28
N LEU A 31 6.56 -1.51 -3.72
CA LEU A 31 7.35 -0.56 -2.93
C LEU A 31 6.50 0.65 -2.60
N LEU A 32 6.38 0.96 -1.31
CA LEU A 32 5.76 2.16 -0.82
C LEU A 32 6.81 3.25 -0.59
N LEU A 33 6.60 4.39 -1.24
CA LEU A 33 7.39 5.60 -1.05
C LEU A 33 6.63 6.55 -0.13
N PRO A 34 7.17 6.87 1.06
CA PRO A 34 6.51 7.78 1.96
C PRO A 34 6.45 9.19 1.36
N ALA A 35 5.41 9.93 1.75
CA ALA A 35 5.33 11.35 1.47
C ALA A 35 6.54 12.06 2.11
N ARG A 36 7.17 12.98 1.36
CA ARG A 36 8.20 13.85 1.94
C ARG A 36 7.52 15.09 2.50
N HIS A 37 7.45 15.18 3.83
CA HIS A 37 6.98 16.37 4.53
C HIS A 37 7.77 17.60 4.04
N GLY A 38 7.05 18.64 3.63
CA GLY A 38 7.62 19.90 3.14
C GLY A 38 7.84 20.01 1.62
N SER A 39 7.79 18.92 0.85
CA SER A 39 7.98 18.99 -0.62
C SER A 39 6.69 18.93 -1.44
N GLY A 40 5.52 18.84 -0.78
CA GLY A 40 4.23 18.66 -1.46
C GLY A 40 4.09 17.34 -2.23
N LYS A 41 5.04 16.40 -2.08
CA LYS A 41 4.99 15.09 -2.76
C LYS A 41 4.15 14.12 -1.93
N PHE A 42 3.11 13.57 -2.54
CA PHE A 42 2.26 12.54 -1.95
C PHE A 42 3.01 11.21 -1.80
N ALA A 43 2.52 10.36 -0.89
CA ALA A 43 2.95 8.98 -0.83
C ALA A 43 2.65 8.30 -2.17
N THR A 44 3.60 7.50 -2.66
CA THR A 44 3.52 6.89 -3.99
C THR A 44 3.76 5.39 -3.86
N LEU A 45 3.03 4.60 -4.62
CA LEU A 45 3.14 3.16 -4.67
C LEU A 45 3.74 2.73 -6.00
N ILE A 46 4.80 1.93 -5.96
CA ILE A 46 5.39 1.30 -7.14
C ILE A 46 4.92 -0.15 -7.19
N THR A 47 4.28 -0.53 -8.28
CA THR A 47 3.84 -1.90 -8.52
C THR A 47 4.54 -2.48 -9.75
N PRO A 48 4.77 -3.80 -9.82
CA PRO A 48 5.10 -4.45 -11.08
C PRO A 48 3.96 -4.22 -12.08
N GLY A 49 4.24 -4.36 -13.38
CA GLY A 49 3.31 -4.15 -14.51
C GLY A 49 2.11 -5.10 -14.57
N PHE A 50 1.42 -5.29 -13.44
CA PHE A 50 0.16 -6.02 -13.28
C PHE A 50 -1.01 -5.16 -13.80
N PRO A 51 -2.14 -5.73 -14.27
CA PRO A 51 -3.32 -4.95 -14.64
C PRO A 51 -3.95 -4.32 -13.38
N ILE A 52 -3.41 -3.16 -13.00
CA ILE A 52 -3.87 -2.32 -11.90
C ILE A 52 -4.25 -0.96 -12.50
N TYR A 53 -5.42 -0.46 -12.16
CA TYR A 53 -5.96 0.78 -12.69
C TYR A 53 -6.23 1.80 -11.58
N SER A 54 -6.32 3.07 -11.97
CA SER A 54 -6.83 4.09 -11.07
C SER A 54 -8.25 3.75 -10.65
N ARG A 55 -8.59 4.02 -9.39
CA ARG A 55 -9.83 3.64 -8.68
C ARG A 55 -9.91 2.18 -8.24
N ASP A 56 -8.89 1.37 -8.48
CA ASP A 56 -8.84 0.04 -7.85
C ASP A 56 -8.64 0.18 -6.34
N GLU A 57 -9.40 -0.63 -5.60
CA GLU A 57 -9.20 -0.85 -4.18
C GLU A 57 -8.25 -2.02 -3.98
N LEU A 58 -7.15 -1.76 -3.28
CA LEU A 58 -6.08 -2.72 -3.07
C LEU A 58 -5.80 -2.83 -1.58
N VAL A 59 -5.31 -4.00 -1.16
CA VAL A 59 -4.85 -4.26 0.20
C VAL A 59 -3.34 -4.24 0.18
N LEU A 60 -2.74 -3.34 0.96
CA LEU A 60 -1.31 -3.36 1.27
C LEU A 60 -1.09 -4.15 2.55
N SER A 61 -0.13 -5.07 2.56
CA SER A 61 0.25 -5.81 3.76
C SER A 61 1.76 -5.94 3.88
N ASP A 62 2.27 -5.82 5.11
CA ASP A 62 3.66 -6.13 5.46
C ASP A 62 3.83 -7.56 6.02
N GLY A 63 2.77 -8.36 6.00
CA GLY A 63 2.70 -9.70 6.60
C GLY A 63 2.07 -9.72 7.99
N ASN A 64 2.09 -8.61 8.73
CA ASN A 64 1.52 -8.51 10.08
C ASN A 64 0.25 -7.64 10.11
N ALA A 65 0.26 -6.55 9.35
CA ALA A 65 -0.85 -5.63 9.21
C ALA A 65 -1.33 -5.58 7.75
N ALA A 66 -2.59 -5.25 7.57
CA ALA A 66 -3.20 -5.02 6.27
C ALA A 66 -3.94 -3.69 6.27
N LYS A 67 -3.77 -2.90 5.21
CA LYS A 67 -4.45 -1.62 5.01
C LYS A 67 -5.07 -1.55 3.63
N VAL A 68 -6.33 -1.11 3.58
CA VAL A 68 -7.02 -0.87 2.32
C VAL A 68 -6.67 0.51 1.79
N ILE A 69 -6.27 0.55 0.52
CA ILE A 69 -5.99 1.78 -0.21
C ILE A 69 -6.85 1.87 -1.45
N LEU A 70 -7.14 3.10 -1.87
CA LEU A 70 -7.74 3.39 -3.16
C LEU A 70 -6.70 4.09 -4.03
N LEU A 71 -6.41 3.52 -5.20
CA LEU A 71 -5.57 4.20 -6.17
C LEU A 71 -6.30 5.42 -6.73
N THR A 72 -5.69 6.59 -6.63
CA THR A 72 -6.33 7.85 -7.04
C THR A 72 -5.84 8.30 -8.41
N ARG A 73 -4.56 8.08 -8.72
CA ARG A 73 -3.95 8.59 -9.94
C ARG A 73 -2.73 7.75 -10.36
N LEU A 74 -2.64 7.42 -11.64
CA LEU A 74 -1.43 6.90 -12.26
C LEU A 74 -0.46 8.07 -12.53
N MET A 75 0.75 7.98 -12.00
CA MET A 75 1.80 8.99 -12.13
C MET A 75 2.74 8.67 -13.29
N GLU A 76 3.19 7.43 -13.35
CA GLU A 76 4.12 6.94 -14.37
C GLU A 76 3.82 5.46 -14.64
N SER A 77 3.99 5.01 -15.87
CA SER A 77 3.90 3.60 -16.22
C SER A 77 4.94 3.27 -17.29
N SER A 78 5.59 2.13 -17.10
CA SER A 78 6.55 1.55 -18.02
C SER A 78 6.24 0.07 -18.23
N ALA A 79 6.98 -0.59 -19.13
CA ALA A 79 6.86 -2.04 -19.31
C ALA A 79 7.24 -2.85 -18.05
N ALA A 80 7.98 -2.26 -17.10
CA ALA A 80 8.46 -2.95 -15.90
C ALA A 80 7.67 -2.61 -14.63
N PHE A 81 7.20 -1.38 -14.50
CA PHE A 81 6.55 -0.90 -13.28
C PHE A 81 5.55 0.23 -13.55
N SER A 82 4.65 0.44 -12.58
CA SER A 82 3.75 1.58 -12.55
C SER A 82 3.80 2.29 -11.19
N LEU A 83 3.74 3.62 -11.21
CA LEU A 83 3.68 4.48 -10.02
C LEU A 83 2.27 5.04 -9.86
N PHE A 84 1.72 4.88 -8.67
CA PHE A 84 0.40 5.39 -8.34
C PHE A 84 0.43 6.28 -7.10
N GLN A 85 -0.37 7.34 -7.15
CA GLN A 85 -0.88 7.97 -5.93
C GLN A 85 -2.06 7.17 -5.41
N PHE A 86 -2.20 7.14 -4.10
CA PHE A 86 -3.27 6.45 -3.42
C PHE A 86 -3.72 7.22 -2.19
N LYS A 87 -4.86 6.84 -1.64
CA LYS A 87 -5.33 7.28 -0.33
C LYS A 87 -5.68 6.06 0.52
N ALA A 88 -5.48 6.14 1.83
CA ALA A 88 -6.03 5.16 2.74
C ALA A 88 -7.56 5.23 2.69
N VAL A 89 -8.21 4.08 2.56
CA VAL A 89 -9.64 3.94 2.82
C VAL A 89 -9.72 3.58 4.30
N GLY A 90 -10.37 4.42 5.11
CA GLY A 90 -10.30 4.36 6.58
C GLY A 90 -10.47 2.96 7.18
N ASP A 91 -9.88 2.73 8.35
CA ASP A 91 -9.68 1.44 9.04
C ASP A 91 -10.95 0.57 9.06
N LYS A 92 -11.18 -0.17 7.97
CA LYS A 92 -11.73 -1.50 8.07
C LYS A 92 -10.54 -2.39 8.33
N GLU A 93 -10.18 -2.53 9.60
CA GLU A 93 -9.34 -3.63 10.06
C GLU A 93 -9.83 -4.88 9.35
N TYR A 94 -8.97 -5.43 8.49
CA TYR A 94 -9.22 -6.74 7.94
C TYR A 94 -8.97 -7.69 9.09
N SER A 95 -10.02 -7.91 9.89
CA SER A 95 -10.04 -8.92 10.93
C SER A 95 -10.01 -10.26 10.23
N SER A 96 -8.81 -10.70 9.85
CA SER A 96 -8.50 -12.11 9.78
C SER A 96 -8.73 -12.61 11.20
N GLN A 97 -9.87 -13.27 11.41
CA GLN A 97 -10.20 -13.95 12.65
C GLN A 97 -8.99 -14.74 13.14
N GLU A 98 -8.41 -14.33 14.26
CA GLU A 98 -8.05 -15.17 15.40
C GLU A 98 -7.48 -14.26 16.52
N GLU A 99 -8.31 -14.10 17.57
CA GLU A 99 -7.98 -13.89 18.98
C GLU A 99 -6.79 -12.97 19.37
N GLU A 100 -7.09 -11.78 19.91
CA GLU A 100 -7.01 -11.49 21.36
C GLU A 100 -7.03 -9.96 21.57
N SER A 101 -8.22 -9.47 21.95
CA SER A 101 -8.53 -8.08 22.22
C SER A 101 -8.18 -7.77 23.68
N ASP A 102 -7.00 -7.20 23.97
CA ASP A 102 -6.78 -6.44 25.24
C ASP A 102 -5.46 -5.62 25.30
N SER A 103 -4.51 -5.82 24.38
CA SER A 103 -3.17 -5.23 24.51
C SER A 103 -3.05 -3.76 24.06
N LEU A 104 -3.92 -3.31 23.14
CA LEU A 104 -3.80 -2.00 22.49
C LEU A 104 -4.37 -0.84 23.32
N THR A 105 -5.34 -1.10 24.21
CA THR A 105 -5.90 -0.05 25.08
C THR A 105 -4.96 0.31 26.24
N ARG A 106 -4.04 -0.58 26.61
CA ARG A 106 -3.03 -0.31 27.66
C ARG A 106 -1.92 0.63 27.19
N TRP A 107 -1.45 0.51 25.95
CA TRP A 107 -0.31 1.31 25.47
C TRP A 107 -0.62 2.82 25.42
N PHE A 108 -1.83 3.19 24.96
CA PHE A 108 -2.27 4.60 24.93
C PHE A 108 -2.48 5.24 26.31
N ARG A 109 -2.44 4.46 27.41
CA ARG A 109 -2.65 4.99 28.76
C ARG A 109 -1.33 5.26 29.51
N GLU A 110 -0.23 4.68 29.06
CA GLU A 110 1.05 4.72 29.78
C GLU A 110 2.16 5.50 29.04
N HIS A 111 1.94 5.94 27.79
CA HIS A 111 2.90 6.69 26.98
C HIS A 111 2.21 7.87 26.27
#